data_AF-A0A812R635-F1
#
_entry.id   AF-A0A812R635-F1
#
_cell.length_a   1.000
_cell.length_b   1.000
_cell.length_c   1.000
_cell.angle_alpha   90.00
_cell.angle_beta   90.00
_cell.angle_gamma   90.00
#
_symmetry.space_group_name_H-M   'P 1'
#
loop_
_entity.id
_entity.type
_entity.pdbx_description
1 polymer ?
#
loop_
_entity_poly.entity_id
_entity_poly.type
_entity_poly.pdbx_seq_one_letter_code
_entity_poly.pdbx_strand_id
1 'polypeptide(L)'
;MAGGVGSAFMGIAPFTSPNLYMIGLLLAIVQVHFGYAFMQKIYWTQRRRYVLEIEREEDDSGVVKVAVKCDAKLTRRFRLTQEAASGQKPSLADIIAKGGIFMFVDKASSSIDQSEMLDELLKSDRGITEEQVKAESVMGETEEQSLRIVQKFADLTREHLDKIPEKDNTTSPQEGLQQLESSAQRVGAGFMVGGLLIWVLCDWSAQAAIKAASDNYKPQATLAPGGASPPTRPNSRAAQ
;
A
#
# COMPACT_ATOMS: atom_id res chain seq x y z
N MET A 1 -10.36 25.68 14.26
CA MET A 1 -9.38 24.68 13.76
C MET A 1 -9.96 24.01 12.52
N ALA A 2 -9.77 24.65 11.38
CA ALA A 2 -10.00 24.16 10.02
C ALA A 2 -9.40 25.23 9.11
N GLY A 3 -8.58 24.84 8.13
CA GLY A 3 -8.01 25.77 7.15
C GLY A 3 -6.52 26.01 7.32
N GLY A 4 -5.74 25.44 6.43
CA GLY A 4 -4.29 25.68 6.36
C GLY A 4 -3.58 24.94 5.22
N VAL A 5 -4.19 23.92 4.63
CA VAL A 5 -3.62 23.21 3.46
C VAL A 5 -4.23 23.68 2.13
N GLY A 6 -5.44 24.29 2.16
CA GLY A 6 -6.15 24.74 0.95
C GLY A 6 -5.74 26.11 0.41
N SER A 7 -5.11 26.97 1.20
CA SER A 7 -4.77 28.35 0.78
C SER A 7 -3.41 28.47 0.07
N ALA A 8 -2.53 27.47 0.19
CA ALA A 8 -1.25 27.46 -0.53
C ALA A 8 -1.39 27.17 -2.04
N PHE A 9 -2.53 26.62 -2.48
CA PHE A 9 -2.80 26.31 -3.90
C PHE A 9 -3.62 27.38 -4.63
N MET A 10 -4.17 28.39 -3.95
CA MET A 10 -5.08 29.38 -4.56
C MET A 10 -4.55 30.81 -4.66
N GLY A 11 -3.30 31.09 -4.22
CA GLY A 11 -2.84 32.48 -4.03
C GLY A 11 -1.71 32.99 -4.93
N ILE A 12 -1.00 32.13 -5.68
CA ILE A 12 0.12 32.58 -6.54
C ILE A 12 -0.11 32.07 -7.96
N ALA A 13 -0.65 32.97 -8.78
CA ALA A 13 -0.68 33.03 -10.25
C ALA A 13 -0.64 31.69 -11.06
N PRO A 14 -1.66 31.38 -11.88
CA PRO A 14 -1.63 30.26 -12.82
C PRO A 14 -0.65 30.46 -14.02
N PHE A 15 0.30 31.39 -13.94
CA PHE A 15 1.18 31.79 -15.05
C PHE A 15 2.67 31.90 -14.70
N THR A 16 3.11 31.37 -13.55
CA THR A 16 4.56 31.15 -13.32
C THR A 16 4.91 29.73 -13.75
N SER A 17 5.92 29.59 -14.63
CA SER A 17 6.46 28.30 -15.07
C SER A 17 6.58 27.33 -13.87
N PRO A 18 6.17 26.06 -13.99
CA PRO A 18 6.09 25.14 -12.85
C PRO A 18 7.40 25.19 -12.09
N ASN A 19 7.35 25.81 -10.91
CA ASN A 19 8.50 25.93 -10.04
C ASN A 19 8.94 24.49 -9.69
N LEU A 20 10.23 24.21 -9.64
CA LEU A 20 10.78 22.87 -9.35
C LEU A 20 10.15 22.26 -8.09
N TYR A 21 9.74 23.13 -7.14
CA TYR A 21 8.94 22.75 -5.97
C TYR A 21 7.60 22.06 -6.32
N MET A 22 6.81 22.61 -7.23
CA MET A 22 5.50 22.04 -7.64
C MET A 22 5.68 20.71 -8.39
N ILE A 23 6.72 20.60 -9.23
CA ILE A 23 7.07 19.35 -9.91
C ILE A 23 7.49 18.30 -8.89
N GLY A 24 8.34 18.67 -7.93
CA GLY A 24 8.78 17.78 -6.84
C GLY A 24 7.61 17.30 -5.98
N LEU A 25 6.67 18.18 -5.64
CA LEU A 25 5.50 17.83 -4.84
C LEU A 25 4.55 16.89 -5.60
N LEU A 26 4.35 17.11 -6.91
CA LEU A 26 3.54 16.22 -7.74
C LEU A 26 4.18 14.83 -7.86
N LEU A 27 5.49 14.76 -8.08
CA LEU A 27 6.24 13.50 -8.09
C LEU A 27 6.13 12.76 -6.76
N ALA A 28 6.23 13.47 -5.64
CA ALA A 28 6.06 12.88 -4.31
C ALA A 28 4.65 12.30 -4.11
N ILE A 29 3.61 13.03 -4.53
CA ILE A 29 2.22 12.54 -4.45
C ILE A 29 2.05 11.25 -5.27
N VAL A 30 2.56 11.23 -6.50
CA VAL A 30 2.49 10.04 -7.39
C VAL A 30 3.25 8.87 -6.78
N GLN A 31 4.45 9.10 -6.23
CA GLN A 31 5.24 8.06 -5.56
C GLN A 31 4.51 7.47 -4.35
N VAL A 32 3.89 8.31 -3.51
CA VAL A 32 3.13 7.85 -2.33
C VAL A 32 1.91 7.04 -2.75
N HIS A 33 1.14 7.51 -3.75
CA HIS A 33 -0.04 6.78 -4.24
C HIS A 33 0.34 5.42 -4.85
N PHE A 34 1.40 5.38 -5.65
CA PHE A 34 1.89 4.14 -6.23
C PHE A 34 2.37 3.17 -5.15
N GLY A 35 3.15 3.65 -4.18
CA GLY A 35 3.62 2.84 -3.05
C GLY A 35 2.47 2.28 -2.22
N TYR A 36 1.49 3.12 -1.88
CA TYR A 36 0.30 2.70 -1.14
C TYR A 36 -0.49 1.63 -1.89
N ALA A 37 -0.79 1.85 -3.17
CA ALA A 37 -1.52 0.88 -3.99
C ALA A 37 -0.78 -0.46 -4.11
N PHE A 38 0.55 -0.42 -4.27
CA PHE A 38 1.38 -1.61 -4.33
C PHE A 38 1.41 -2.38 -3.00
N MET A 39 1.59 -1.68 -1.89
CA MET A 39 1.60 -2.28 -0.55
C MET A 39 0.25 -2.88 -0.17
N GLN A 40 -0.83 -2.21 -0.55
CA GLN A 40 -2.19 -2.72 -0.34
C GLN A 40 -2.41 -4.03 -1.13
N LYS A 41 -1.92 -4.15 -2.37
CA LYS A 41 -1.98 -5.40 -3.13
C LYS A 41 -1.21 -6.53 -2.47
N ILE A 42 -0.01 -6.25 -1.95
CA ILE A 42 0.78 -7.24 -1.21
C ILE A 42 0.03 -7.68 0.05
N TYR A 43 -0.53 -6.72 0.80
CA TYR A 43 -1.30 -6.98 2.01
C TYR A 43 -2.47 -7.93 1.76
N TRP A 44 -3.30 -7.65 0.76
CA TRP A 44 -4.44 -8.50 0.44
C TRP A 44 -4.03 -9.87 -0.09
N THR A 45 -2.93 -9.95 -0.85
CA THR A 45 -2.38 -11.22 -1.31
C THR A 45 -1.91 -12.08 -0.13
N GLN A 46 -1.28 -11.50 0.88
CA GLN A 46 -0.85 -12.22 2.08
C GLN A 46 -2.04 -12.66 2.93
N ARG A 47 -3.07 -11.82 3.08
CA ARG A 47 -4.31 -12.19 3.80
C ARG A 47 -5.03 -13.36 3.13
N ARG A 48 -5.11 -13.40 1.80
CA ARG A 48 -5.71 -14.52 1.06
C ARG A 48 -5.06 -15.88 1.32
N ARG A 49 -3.83 -15.92 1.86
CA ARG A 49 -3.13 -17.16 2.21
C ARG A 49 -3.47 -17.64 3.62
N TYR A 50 -3.93 -16.76 4.50
CA TYR A 50 -4.20 -17.07 5.90
C TYR A 50 -5.51 -17.85 6.04
N VAL A 51 -5.43 -19.06 6.56
CA VAL A 51 -6.60 -19.92 6.79
C VAL A 51 -7.28 -19.53 8.09
N LEU A 52 -8.60 -19.31 8.03
CA LEU A 52 -9.43 -19.01 9.20
C LEU A 52 -10.16 -20.26 9.69
N GLU A 53 -10.84 -20.95 8.78
CA GLU A 53 -11.68 -22.09 9.10
C GLU A 53 -11.44 -23.23 8.11
N ILE A 54 -11.49 -24.46 8.62
CA ILE A 54 -11.42 -25.68 7.83
C ILE A 54 -12.62 -26.55 8.21
N GLU A 55 -13.44 -26.89 7.24
CA GLU A 55 -14.58 -27.79 7.39
C GLU A 55 -14.31 -29.08 6.61
N ARG A 56 -14.61 -30.24 7.20
CA ARG A 56 -14.48 -31.55 6.56
C ARG A 56 -15.83 -32.24 6.56
N GLU A 57 -16.19 -32.74 5.39
CA GLU A 57 -17.32 -33.64 5.23
C GLU A 57 -16.79 -34.92 4.57
N GLU A 58 -17.04 -36.06 5.20
CA GLU A 58 -16.71 -37.37 4.62
C GLU A 58 -18.02 -37.99 4.13
N ASP A 59 -18.11 -38.23 2.82
CA ASP A 59 -19.25 -38.94 2.24
C ASP A 59 -19.10 -40.45 2.53
N ASP A 60 -20.21 -41.18 2.63
CA ASP A 60 -20.25 -42.65 2.83
C ASP A 60 -19.48 -43.47 1.77
N SER A 61 -19.07 -42.82 0.68
CA SER A 61 -18.25 -43.37 -0.41
C SER A 61 -16.74 -43.30 -0.15
N GLY A 62 -16.29 -42.78 1.01
CA GLY A 62 -14.88 -42.62 1.37
C GLY A 62 -14.19 -41.41 0.73
N VAL A 63 -14.95 -40.57 0.01
CA VAL A 63 -14.48 -39.29 -0.52
C VAL A 63 -14.56 -38.23 0.57
N VAL A 64 -13.46 -37.52 0.81
CA VAL A 64 -13.42 -36.41 1.78
C VAL A 64 -13.48 -35.09 1.04
N LYS A 65 -14.48 -34.27 1.37
CA LYS A 65 -14.59 -32.89 0.94
C LYS A 65 -14.02 -32.00 2.04
N VAL A 66 -13.08 -31.13 1.69
CA VAL A 66 -12.50 -30.14 2.61
C VAL A 66 -12.81 -28.76 2.10
N ALA A 67 -13.52 -27.95 2.88
CA ALA A 67 -13.69 -26.53 2.60
C ALA A 67 -12.73 -25.73 3.49
N VAL A 68 -11.83 -24.99 2.86
CA VAL A 68 -10.89 -24.08 3.52
C VAL A 68 -11.34 -22.66 3.25
N LYS A 69 -11.72 -21.95 4.30
CA LYS A 69 -12.02 -20.52 4.24
C LYS A 69 -10.77 -19.76 4.67
N CYS A 70 -10.22 -19.01 3.72
CA CYS A 70 -9.14 -18.08 3.99
C CYS A 70 -9.69 -16.68 4.23
N ASP A 71 -8.86 -15.86 4.87
CA ASP A 71 -9.11 -14.43 5.02
C ASP A 71 -9.17 -13.73 3.65
N ALA A 72 -9.74 -12.52 3.62
CA ALA A 72 -10.03 -11.78 2.39
C ALA A 72 -10.98 -12.50 1.41
N LYS A 73 -11.94 -13.25 1.97
CA LYS A 73 -13.07 -13.87 1.26
C LYS A 73 -12.69 -14.87 0.17
N LEU A 74 -11.60 -15.60 0.40
CA LEU A 74 -11.21 -16.71 -0.46
C LEU A 74 -11.74 -18.01 0.15
N THR A 75 -12.56 -18.75 -0.59
CA THR A 75 -13.02 -20.09 -0.20
C THR A 75 -12.50 -21.10 -1.20
N ARG A 76 -11.81 -22.13 -0.70
CA ARG A 76 -11.33 -23.26 -1.49
C ARG A 76 -12.07 -24.52 -1.06
N ARG A 77 -12.55 -25.31 -2.02
CA ARG A 77 -13.14 -26.61 -1.77
C ARG A 77 -12.34 -27.67 -2.48
N PHE A 78 -11.87 -28.65 -1.72
CA PHE A 78 -11.06 -29.76 -2.20
C PHE A 78 -11.85 -31.04 -2.13
N ARG A 79 -11.72 -31.86 -3.17
CA ARG A 79 -12.15 -33.25 -3.16
C ARG A 79 -10.92 -34.14 -3.05
N LEU A 80 -10.80 -34.82 -1.91
CA LEU A 80 -9.69 -35.70 -1.56
C LEU A 80 -10.07 -37.16 -1.77
N THR A 81 -9.18 -37.92 -2.40
CA THR A 81 -9.31 -39.37 -2.62
C THR A 81 -8.13 -40.12 -2.02
N GLN A 82 -8.34 -41.38 -1.62
CA GLN A 82 -7.36 -42.19 -0.88
C GLN A 82 -6.08 -42.52 -1.66
N GLU A 83 -6.08 -42.45 -2.99
CA GLU A 83 -4.89 -42.64 -3.81
C GLU A 83 -4.46 -41.32 -4.44
N ALA A 84 -3.31 -40.79 -4.01
CA ALA A 84 -2.54 -39.87 -4.82
C ALA A 84 -2.01 -40.66 -6.04
N ALA A 85 -2.83 -40.75 -7.08
CA ALA A 85 -2.52 -41.52 -8.27
C ALA A 85 -1.21 -41.03 -8.92
N SER A 86 -0.17 -41.86 -8.80
CA SER A 86 1.20 -41.67 -9.33
C SER A 86 1.97 -40.49 -8.72
N GLY A 87 3.26 -40.71 -8.44
CA GLY A 87 4.15 -39.84 -7.67
C GLY A 87 4.40 -38.41 -8.16
N GLN A 88 3.58 -37.86 -9.05
CA GLN A 88 3.62 -36.46 -9.47
C GLN A 88 2.74 -35.53 -8.63
N LYS A 89 1.58 -36.00 -8.13
CA LYS A 89 0.67 -35.15 -7.35
C LYS A 89 1.07 -35.10 -5.86
N PRO A 90 1.19 -33.91 -5.25
CA PRO A 90 1.50 -33.78 -3.84
C PRO A 90 0.29 -34.14 -2.96
N SER A 91 0.55 -34.67 -1.77
CA SER A 91 -0.49 -34.88 -0.77
C SER A 91 -0.95 -33.54 -0.19
N LEU A 92 -2.14 -33.48 0.40
CA LEU A 92 -2.59 -32.26 1.09
C LEU A 92 -1.64 -31.91 2.26
N ALA A 93 -1.09 -32.92 2.94
CA ALA A 93 -0.13 -32.74 4.00
C ALA A 93 1.16 -32.07 3.50
N ASP A 94 1.68 -32.49 2.34
CA ASP A 94 2.86 -31.88 1.71
C ASP A 94 2.59 -30.42 1.31
N ILE A 95 1.39 -30.12 0.81
CA ILE A 95 1.00 -28.76 0.43
C ILE A 95 0.93 -27.86 1.67
N ILE A 96 0.41 -28.34 2.80
CA ILE A 96 0.35 -27.54 4.03
C ILE A 96 1.76 -27.37 4.62
N ALA A 97 2.59 -28.42 4.58
CA ALA A 97 3.92 -28.41 5.17
C ALA A 97 4.94 -27.59 4.37
N LYS A 98 4.89 -27.66 3.03
CA LYS A 98 5.85 -27.01 2.13
C LYS A 98 5.26 -25.78 1.40
N GLY A 99 3.94 -25.72 1.24
CA GLY A 99 3.24 -24.67 0.48
C GLY A 99 2.72 -23.50 1.32
N GLY A 100 3.38 -23.12 2.43
CA GLY A 100 2.98 -21.98 3.25
C GLY A 100 2.96 -20.64 2.49
N ILE A 101 3.68 -20.55 1.37
CA ILE A 101 3.57 -19.43 0.41
C ILE A 101 2.17 -19.34 -0.21
N PHE A 102 1.44 -20.44 -0.35
CA PHE A 102 0.12 -20.44 -0.99
C PHE A 102 -1.02 -20.55 0.00
N MET A 103 -0.79 -21.28 1.10
CA MET A 103 -1.77 -21.50 2.15
C MET A 103 -1.02 -21.65 3.47
N PHE A 104 -1.23 -20.69 4.36
CA PHE A 104 -0.64 -20.69 5.69
C PHE A 104 -1.70 -21.08 6.71
N VAL A 105 -1.44 -22.17 7.41
CA VAL A 105 -2.27 -22.65 8.50
C VAL A 105 -1.55 -22.33 9.80
N ASP A 106 -2.05 -21.34 10.54
CA ASP A 106 -1.49 -20.99 11.83
C ASP A 106 -1.96 -21.98 12.91
N LYS A 107 -1.11 -22.98 13.17
CA LYS A 107 -1.33 -24.01 14.20
C LYS A 107 -1.31 -23.44 15.63
N ALA A 108 -0.71 -22.27 15.84
CA ALA A 108 -0.65 -21.61 17.14
C ALA A 108 -1.82 -20.64 17.37
N SER A 109 -2.48 -20.17 16.30
CA SER A 109 -3.68 -19.37 16.41
C SER A 109 -4.84 -20.19 16.97
N SER A 110 -5.45 -19.69 18.05
CA SER A 110 -6.61 -20.29 18.71
C SER A 110 -7.91 -20.18 17.90
N SER A 111 -7.85 -19.75 16.63
CA SER A 111 -9.00 -19.52 15.75
C SER A 111 -9.35 -20.71 14.87
N ILE A 112 -8.51 -21.74 14.82
CA ILE A 112 -8.88 -22.99 14.15
C ILE A 112 -9.69 -23.80 15.17
N ASP A 113 -11.02 -23.63 15.14
CA ASP A 113 -11.97 -24.27 16.05
C ASP A 113 -11.91 -25.82 16.01
N GLN A 114 -11.17 -26.40 15.05
CA GLN A 114 -11.06 -27.86 14.83
C GLN A 114 -9.60 -28.31 14.61
N SER A 115 -8.73 -28.03 15.58
CA SER A 115 -7.31 -28.43 15.54
C SER A 115 -7.11 -29.96 15.37
N GLU A 116 -7.96 -30.76 16.01
CA GLU A 116 -7.93 -32.24 15.89
C GLU A 116 -8.20 -32.70 14.46
N MET A 117 -9.09 -32.01 13.74
CA MET A 117 -9.43 -32.34 12.36
C MET A 117 -8.30 -32.00 11.38
N LEU A 118 -7.58 -30.90 11.65
CA LEU A 118 -6.37 -30.56 10.90
C LEU A 118 -5.29 -31.63 11.08
N ASP A 119 -5.10 -32.13 12.31
CA ASP A 119 -4.12 -33.18 12.59
C ASP A 119 -4.46 -34.51 11.90
N GLU A 120 -5.74 -34.86 11.81
CA GLU A 120 -6.18 -36.02 11.01
C GLU A 120 -5.94 -35.84 9.52
N LEU A 121 -6.22 -34.64 8.97
CA LEU A 121 -5.97 -34.33 7.57
C LEU A 121 -4.47 -34.37 7.24
N LEU A 122 -3.63 -33.87 8.14
CA LEU A 122 -2.17 -33.88 8.02
C LEU A 122 -1.57 -35.29 8.11
N LYS A 123 -2.24 -36.23 8.80
CA LYS A 123 -1.84 -37.65 8.85
C LYS A 123 -2.30 -38.42 7.60
N SER A 124 -3.21 -37.87 6.82
CA SER A 124 -3.78 -38.54 5.66
C SER A 124 -2.95 -38.28 4.39
N ASP A 125 -2.53 -39.34 3.69
CA ASP A 125 -1.79 -39.25 2.42
C ASP A 125 -2.74 -39.05 1.21
N ARG A 126 -3.87 -38.37 1.44
CA ARG A 126 -4.91 -38.18 0.41
C ARG A 126 -4.47 -37.10 -0.57
N GLY A 127 -4.60 -37.40 -1.87
CA GLY A 127 -4.29 -36.47 -2.96
C GLY A 127 -5.48 -35.56 -3.30
N ILE A 128 -5.19 -34.39 -3.88
CA ILE A 128 -6.21 -33.47 -4.41
C ILE A 128 -6.61 -33.92 -5.81
N THR A 129 -7.90 -34.28 -5.98
CA THR A 129 -8.46 -34.69 -7.26
C THR A 129 -9.19 -33.55 -7.96
N GLU A 130 -9.95 -32.77 -7.21
CA GLU A 130 -10.67 -31.60 -7.72
C GLU A 130 -10.49 -30.42 -6.76
N GLU A 131 -10.30 -29.23 -7.31
CA GLU A 131 -10.25 -27.97 -6.57
C GLU A 131 -11.26 -26.98 -7.18
N GLN A 132 -12.14 -26.47 -6.33
CA GLN A 132 -13.02 -25.34 -6.65
C GLN A 132 -12.59 -24.13 -5.84
N VAL A 133 -12.24 -23.04 -6.53
CA VAL A 133 -11.79 -21.78 -5.92
C VAL A 133 -12.83 -20.71 -6.17
N LYS A 134 -13.31 -20.08 -5.09
CA LYS A 134 -14.17 -18.89 -5.14
C LYS A 134 -13.44 -17.74 -4.46
N ALA A 135 -13.14 -16.69 -5.21
CA ALA A 135 -12.53 -15.46 -4.71
C ALA A 135 -13.48 -14.28 -4.96
N GLU A 136 -13.87 -13.57 -3.92
CA GLU A 136 -14.64 -12.33 -4.07
C GLU A 136 -13.71 -11.14 -4.31
N SER A 137 -14.24 -10.11 -4.99
CA SER A 137 -13.54 -8.85 -5.16
C SER A 137 -13.31 -8.15 -3.81
N VAL A 138 -12.11 -7.60 -3.66
CA VAL A 138 -11.73 -6.83 -2.48
C VAL A 138 -11.15 -5.51 -2.97
N MET A 139 -11.58 -4.39 -2.36
CA MET A 139 -11.01 -3.04 -2.61
C MET A 139 -11.04 -2.57 -4.08
N GLY A 140 -12.13 -2.85 -4.80
CA GLY A 140 -12.32 -2.38 -6.18
C GLY A 140 -11.57 -3.18 -7.24
N GLU A 141 -10.96 -4.32 -6.88
CA GLU A 141 -10.50 -5.33 -7.84
C GLU A 141 -11.69 -5.93 -8.60
N THR A 142 -11.46 -6.37 -9.84
CA THR A 142 -12.44 -7.23 -10.52
C THR A 142 -12.36 -8.66 -9.99
N GLU A 143 -13.43 -9.44 -10.14
CA GLU A 143 -13.43 -10.87 -9.77
C GLU A 143 -12.35 -11.65 -10.54
N GLU A 144 -12.14 -11.32 -11.82
CA GLU A 144 -11.09 -11.92 -12.66
C GLU A 144 -9.68 -11.62 -12.13
N GLN A 145 -9.42 -10.39 -11.70
CA GLN A 145 -8.13 -10.02 -11.11
C GLN A 145 -7.90 -10.78 -9.80
N SER A 146 -8.96 -10.93 -9.00
CA SER A 146 -8.90 -11.66 -7.73
C SER A 146 -8.55 -13.13 -7.95
N LEU A 147 -9.17 -13.77 -8.96
CA LEU A 147 -8.87 -15.16 -9.33
C LEU A 147 -7.46 -15.33 -9.92
N ARG A 148 -6.95 -14.34 -10.67
CA ARG A 148 -5.62 -14.41 -11.28
C ARG A 148 -4.47 -14.40 -10.24
N ILE A 149 -4.70 -13.74 -9.11
CA ILE A 149 -3.71 -13.67 -8.02
C ILE A 149 -3.62 -15.00 -7.26
N VAL A 150 -4.69 -15.81 -7.30
CA VAL A 150 -4.80 -17.04 -6.53
C VAL A 150 -4.25 -18.21 -7.35
N GLN A 151 -3.18 -18.83 -6.85
CA GLN A 151 -2.65 -20.06 -7.44
C GLN A 151 -3.56 -21.25 -7.13
N LYS A 152 -3.90 -22.02 -8.17
CA LYS A 152 -4.62 -23.29 -8.07
C LYS A 152 -3.65 -24.42 -7.73
N PHE A 153 -4.09 -25.32 -6.87
CA PHE A 153 -3.38 -26.53 -6.45
C PHE A 153 -3.61 -27.71 -7.38
N ALA A 154 -4.65 -27.67 -8.23
CA ALA A 154 -4.89 -28.72 -9.22
C ALA A 154 -3.68 -28.98 -10.17
N ASP A 155 -2.93 -27.93 -10.49
CA ASP A 155 -1.76 -27.98 -11.39
C ASP A 155 -0.43 -28.13 -10.64
N LEU A 156 -0.47 -28.28 -9.30
CA LEU A 156 0.74 -28.35 -8.49
C LEU A 156 1.33 -29.76 -8.52
N THR A 157 2.64 -29.84 -8.74
CA THR A 157 3.40 -31.09 -8.71
C THR A 157 4.36 -31.09 -7.51
N ARG A 158 4.83 -32.27 -7.09
CA ARG A 158 5.82 -32.40 -6.01
C ARG A 158 7.12 -31.64 -6.32
N GLU A 159 7.57 -31.65 -7.59
CA GLU A 159 8.74 -30.88 -8.02
C GLU A 159 8.58 -29.36 -7.84
N HIS A 160 7.36 -28.84 -7.97
CA HIS A 160 7.09 -27.43 -7.70
C HIS A 160 7.20 -27.12 -6.21
N LEU A 161 6.79 -28.05 -5.34
CA LEU A 161 6.92 -27.90 -3.89
C LEU A 161 8.37 -27.99 -3.41
N ASP A 162 9.18 -28.87 -4.00
CA ASP A 162 10.59 -29.04 -3.58
C ASP A 162 11.47 -27.86 -3.98
N LYS A 163 11.05 -27.04 -4.96
CA LYS A 163 11.70 -25.78 -5.32
C LYS A 163 11.41 -24.64 -4.34
N ILE A 164 10.44 -24.81 -3.44
CA ILE A 164 10.06 -23.78 -2.48
C ILE A 164 11.01 -23.86 -1.27
N PRO A 165 11.69 -22.77 -0.91
CA PRO A 165 12.56 -22.77 0.26
C PRO A 165 11.74 -22.97 1.54
N GLU A 166 12.08 -23.98 2.35
CA GLU A 166 11.38 -24.31 3.62
C GLU A 166 11.33 -23.14 4.62
N LYS A 167 12.25 -22.18 4.48
CA LYS A 167 12.34 -20.99 5.34
C LYS A 167 11.06 -20.14 5.30
N ASP A 168 10.33 -20.16 4.19
CA ASP A 168 9.15 -19.31 3.97
C ASP A 168 7.90 -19.77 4.75
N ASN A 169 7.94 -20.93 5.41
CA ASN A 169 6.79 -21.45 6.18
C ASN A 169 6.87 -21.16 7.69
N THR A 170 7.96 -20.54 8.15
CA THR A 170 8.18 -20.30 9.59
C THR A 170 7.64 -18.97 10.10
N THR A 171 7.52 -17.98 9.23
CA THR A 171 7.00 -16.65 9.59
C THR A 171 5.53 -16.57 9.20
N SER A 172 4.66 -16.18 10.12
CA SER A 172 3.26 -16.04 9.77
C SER A 172 3.08 -14.92 8.74
N PRO A 173 2.11 -15.01 7.81
CA PRO A 173 1.80 -13.91 6.90
C PRO A 173 1.51 -12.62 7.65
N GLN A 174 0.93 -12.71 8.85
CA GLN A 174 0.67 -11.54 9.71
C GLN A 174 1.97 -10.91 10.24
N GLU A 175 2.93 -11.70 10.70
CA GLU A 175 4.25 -11.19 11.10
C GLU A 175 5.00 -10.56 9.93
N GLY A 176 4.93 -11.18 8.74
CA GLY A 176 5.47 -10.60 7.51
C GLY A 176 4.85 -9.25 7.18
N LEU A 177 3.54 -9.10 7.40
CA LEU A 177 2.85 -7.82 7.23
C LEU A 177 3.22 -6.78 8.29
N GLN A 178 3.42 -7.18 9.54
CA GLN A 178 3.92 -6.27 10.59
C GLN A 178 5.36 -5.80 10.31
N GLN A 179 6.21 -6.68 9.76
CA GLN A 179 7.55 -6.28 9.30
C GLN A 179 7.47 -5.31 8.13
N LEU A 180 6.55 -5.55 7.19
CA LEU A 180 6.31 -4.67 6.06
C LEU A 180 5.79 -3.29 6.53
N GLU A 181 4.86 -3.27 7.48
CA GLU A 181 4.31 -2.06 8.09
C GLU A 181 5.38 -1.27 8.84
N SER A 182 6.15 -1.93 9.72
CA SER A 182 7.22 -1.27 10.46
C SER A 182 8.32 -0.73 9.53
N SER A 183 8.62 -1.43 8.43
CA SER A 183 9.54 -0.94 7.39
C SER A 183 8.96 0.28 6.67
N ALA A 184 7.68 0.25 6.29
CA ALA A 184 7.00 1.38 5.68
C ALA A 184 6.94 2.60 6.61
N GLN A 185 6.67 2.40 7.90
CA GLN A 185 6.68 3.46 8.91
C GLN A 185 8.08 4.06 9.08
N ARG A 186 9.15 3.25 9.11
CA ARG A 186 10.53 3.74 9.19
C ARG A 186 10.91 4.59 7.98
N VAL A 187 10.57 4.11 6.78
CA VAL A 187 10.82 4.84 5.54
C VAL A 187 10.00 6.14 5.50
N GLY A 188 8.72 6.08 5.85
CA GLY A 188 7.84 7.25 5.94
C GLY A 188 8.33 8.28 6.95
N ALA A 189 8.78 7.85 8.13
CA ALA A 189 9.40 8.72 9.13
C ALA A 189 10.67 9.39 8.59
N GLY A 190 11.51 8.65 7.86
CA GLY A 190 12.69 9.18 7.18
C GLY A 190 12.35 10.30 6.19
N PHE A 191 11.32 10.09 5.36
CA PHE A 191 10.84 11.12 4.43
C PHE A 191 10.28 12.34 5.15
N MET A 192 9.52 12.16 6.23
CA MET A 192 8.96 13.28 7.01
C MET A 192 10.06 14.11 7.68
N VAL A 193 11.05 13.46 8.29
CA VAL A 193 12.19 14.14 8.92
C VAL A 193 13.05 14.85 7.87
N GLY A 194 13.34 14.19 6.75
CA GLY A 194 14.08 14.78 5.64
C GLY A 194 13.35 16.00 5.03
N GLY A 195 12.05 15.88 4.82
CA GLY A 195 11.21 16.97 4.31
C GLY A 195 11.17 18.16 5.27
N LEU A 196 11.04 17.91 6.58
CA LEU A 196 11.10 18.95 7.61
C LEU A 196 12.46 19.67 7.60
N LEU A 197 13.57 18.93 7.51
CA LEU A 197 14.91 19.53 7.45
C LEU A 197 15.09 20.41 6.21
N ILE A 198 14.66 19.94 5.04
CA ILE A 198 14.69 20.74 3.81
C ILE A 198 13.86 22.00 3.99
N TRP A 199 12.65 21.89 4.55
CA TRP A 199 11.78 23.03 4.79
C TRP A 199 12.43 24.07 5.73
N VAL A 200 13.00 23.64 6.85
CA VAL A 200 13.70 24.54 7.80
C VAL A 200 14.90 25.21 7.14
N LEU A 201 15.70 24.47 6.37
CA LEU A 201 16.86 25.04 5.67
C LEU A 201 16.45 26.04 4.58
N CYS A 202 15.38 25.73 3.84
CA CYS A 202 14.81 26.64 2.85
C CYS A 202 14.26 27.91 3.51
N ASP A 203 13.50 27.80 4.60
CA ASP A 203 12.97 28.96 5.33
C ASP A 203 14.11 29.83 5.88
N TRP A 204 15.13 29.20 6.48
CA TRP A 204 16.29 29.93 6.97
C TRP A 204 17.05 30.65 5.85
N SER A 205 17.28 29.98 4.71
CA SER A 205 17.92 30.62 3.55
C SER A 205 17.07 31.75 2.95
N ALA A 206 15.75 31.60 2.92
CA ALA A 206 14.83 32.62 2.43
C ALA A 206 14.83 33.85 3.36
N GLN A 207 14.79 33.65 4.67
CA GLN A 207 14.91 34.73 5.65
C GLN A 207 16.26 35.44 5.57
N ALA A 208 17.35 34.70 5.38
CA ALA A 208 18.68 35.27 5.16
C ALA A 208 18.74 36.13 3.89
N ALA A 209 18.13 35.66 2.79
CA ALA A 209 18.05 36.41 1.53
C ALA A 209 17.17 37.66 1.66
N ILE A 210 16.03 37.58 2.35
CA ILE A 210 15.16 38.74 2.63
C ILE A 210 15.90 39.78 3.48
N LYS A 211 16.64 39.35 4.51
CA LYS A 211 17.43 40.25 5.35
C LYS A 211 18.52 40.95 4.54
N ALA A 212 19.26 40.20 3.73
CA ALA A 212 20.28 40.76 2.84
C ALA A 212 19.68 41.73 1.80
N ALA A 213 18.49 41.45 1.28
CA ALA A 213 17.78 42.35 0.37
C ALA A 213 17.30 43.63 1.09
N SER A 214 16.80 43.50 2.32
CA SER A 214 16.40 44.63 3.17
C SER A 214 17.57 45.54 3.52
N ASP A 215 18.72 44.96 3.88
CA ASP A 215 19.93 45.72 4.24
C ASP A 215 20.51 46.49 3.03
N ASN A 216 20.33 45.95 1.82
CA ASN A 216 20.74 46.60 0.57
C ASN A 216 19.66 47.55 0.00
N TYR A 217 18.47 47.59 0.58
CA TYR A 217 17.40 48.49 0.15
C TYR A 217 17.73 49.92 0.60
N LYS A 218 18.34 50.70 -0.31
CA LYS A 218 18.41 52.15 -0.15
C LYS A 218 17.02 52.72 -0.46
N PRO A 219 16.30 53.33 0.50
CA PRO A 219 15.08 54.05 0.16
C PRO A 219 15.45 55.10 -0.88
N GLN A 220 14.87 54.99 -2.09
CA GLN A 220 14.91 56.12 -3.01
C GLN A 220 14.30 57.29 -2.25
N ALA A 221 15.14 58.30 -2.00
CA ALA A 221 14.70 59.57 -1.45
C ALA A 221 13.45 59.97 -2.23
N THR A 222 12.33 60.02 -1.53
CA THR A 222 11.10 60.62 -1.99
C THR A 222 11.48 61.91 -2.69
N LEU A 223 11.17 61.99 -3.98
CA LEU A 223 11.21 63.23 -4.73
C LEU A 223 10.38 64.23 -3.93
N ALA A 224 11.05 65.09 -3.16
CA ALA A 224 10.44 66.29 -2.62
C ALA A 224 9.78 67.00 -3.81
N PRO A 225 8.52 67.45 -3.71
CA PRO A 225 7.95 68.26 -4.76
C PRO A 225 8.74 69.58 -4.77
N GLY A 226 9.74 69.64 -5.66
CA GLY A 226 10.52 70.83 -5.93
C GLY A 226 9.55 71.94 -6.29
N GLY A 227 9.66 73.05 -5.54
CA GLY A 227 8.76 74.19 -5.63
C GLY A 227 8.51 74.64 -7.07
N ALA A 228 7.30 74.37 -7.56
CA ALA A 228 6.72 75.12 -8.64
C ALA A 228 5.95 76.28 -8.00
N SER A 229 6.51 77.48 -8.07
CA SER A 229 5.82 78.72 -7.73
C SER A 229 4.48 78.80 -8.48
N PRO A 230 3.37 79.18 -7.83
CA PRO A 230 2.09 79.27 -8.52
C PRO A 230 2.14 80.40 -9.57
N PRO A 231 1.54 80.21 -10.76
CA PRO A 231 1.50 81.24 -11.79
C PRO A 231 0.66 82.43 -11.31
N THR A 232 1.26 83.62 -11.31
CA THR A 232 0.61 84.89 -11.03
C THR A 232 -0.51 85.13 -12.05
N ARG A 233 -1.77 85.21 -11.60
CA ARG A 233 -2.90 85.64 -12.44
C ARG A 233 -2.72 87.12 -12.82
N PRO A 234 -2.81 87.51 -14.10
CA PRO A 234 -2.96 88.91 -14.46
C PRO A 234 -4.37 89.37 -14.08
N ASN A 235 -4.43 90.40 -13.23
CA ASN A 235 -5.67 91.01 -12.77
C ASN A 235 -6.27 91.82 -13.93
N SER A 236 -7.40 91.36 -14.45
CA SER A 236 -8.24 92.11 -15.38
C SER A 236 -9.28 92.92 -14.62
N ARG A 237 -9.17 94.25 -14.68
CA ARG A 237 -10.23 95.29 -14.56
C ARG A 237 -9.54 96.64 -14.28
N ALA A 238 -9.97 97.81 -14.73
CA ALA A 238 -10.79 98.34 -15.83
C ALA A 238 -10.88 99.87 -15.55
N ALA A 239 -11.02 100.68 -16.60
CA ALA A 239 -11.34 102.13 -16.60
C ALA A 239 -10.20 103.08 -16.15
N GLN A 240 -9.95 104.23 -16.79
CA GLN A 240 -10.83 105.13 -17.56
C GLN A 240 -10.23 105.53 -18.90
#